data_AF-A0A1A9GFJ2-F1
#
_entry.id   AF-A0A1A9GFJ2-F1
#
_cell.length_a   1.000
_cell.length_b   1.000
_cell.length_c   1.000
_cell.angle_alpha   90.00
_cell.angle_beta   90.00
_cell.angle_gamma   90.00
#
_symmetry.space_group_name_H-M   'P 1'
#
loop_
_entity.id
_entity.type
_entity.pdbx_description
1 polymer ?
#
loop_
_entity_poly.entity_id
_entity_poly.type
_entity_poly.pdbx_seq_one_letter_code
_entity_poly.pdbx_strand_id
1 'polypeptide(L)'
;MRRLTTTFLSAAAVAALAAACGNGAEPTSADPSSAEPSSTEPSSTEPSSTEPSSSSPTTSSEPTGTPAFPQGTADQTAENSGEWDLVLVDVRVGEHEGYDRVVLEFSGSGTPGWAVGYVDEAVLDGSGEGVTLDGSAVLDIYASGTTYPADDGESYDGPRQFAPGDGGEVEDVHVGGTFEGYTQVLVGIDDDPAPFRVFALTGPPRLVVDVLDD
;
A
#
# COMPACT_ATOMS: atom_id res chain seq x y z
N MET A 1 54.95 -10.91 -13.48
CA MET A 1 54.50 -11.46 -14.79
C MET A 1 53.03 -11.83 -14.60
N ARG A 2 51.99 -11.41 -15.33
CA ARG A 2 51.73 -10.50 -16.45
C ARG A 2 50.27 -10.06 -16.21
N ARG A 3 49.96 -8.77 -16.32
CA ARG A 3 48.59 -8.24 -16.30
C ARG A 3 47.93 -8.57 -17.65
N LEU A 4 46.68 -9.01 -17.66
CA LEU A 4 45.84 -9.02 -18.87
C LEU A 4 44.72 -8.01 -18.70
N THR A 5 44.84 -6.96 -19.50
CA THR A 5 43.86 -5.89 -19.68
C THR A 5 43.12 -6.21 -20.97
N THR A 6 41.81 -6.43 -20.90
CA THR A 6 40.99 -6.67 -22.11
C THR A 6 40.10 -5.45 -22.33
N THR A 7 40.54 -4.60 -23.25
CA THR A 7 39.78 -3.47 -23.79
C THR A 7 38.88 -3.99 -24.90
N PHE A 8 37.56 -3.80 -24.79
CA PHE A 8 36.64 -3.97 -25.92
C PHE A 8 36.23 -2.60 -26.47
N LEU A 9 36.43 -2.46 -27.78
CA LEU A 9 36.26 -1.26 -28.58
C LEU A 9 34.99 -1.41 -29.44
N SER A 10 34.14 -0.38 -29.38
CA SER A 10 33.24 0.14 -30.43
C SER A 10 32.32 -0.79 -31.24
N ALA A 11 31.03 -0.41 -31.29
CA ALA A 11 30.39 0.00 -32.55
C ALA A 11 29.06 0.70 -32.29
N ALA A 12 28.99 1.99 -32.63
CA ALA A 12 27.73 2.72 -32.78
C ALA A 12 27.08 2.34 -34.11
N ALA A 13 25.78 2.02 -34.09
CA ALA A 13 24.97 1.91 -35.29
C ALA A 13 23.74 2.82 -35.13
N VAL A 14 23.80 3.96 -35.81
CA VAL A 14 22.68 4.85 -36.07
C VAL A 14 21.93 4.30 -37.28
N ALA A 15 20.64 4.02 -37.14
CA ALA A 15 19.74 3.81 -38.27
C ALA A 15 18.46 4.62 -38.04
N ALA A 16 18.15 5.46 -39.02
CA ALA A 16 17.10 6.45 -39.02
C ALA A 16 15.94 6.06 -39.95
N LEU A 17 14.80 6.72 -39.74
CA LEU A 17 13.62 6.88 -40.61
C LEU A 17 12.69 5.66 -40.81
N ALA A 18 11.44 5.82 -40.36
CA ALA A 18 10.33 6.11 -41.28
C ALA A 18 9.10 6.61 -40.52
N ALA A 19 8.66 7.82 -40.88
CA ALA A 19 7.34 8.34 -40.54
C ALA A 19 6.28 7.58 -41.35
N ALA A 20 5.23 7.10 -40.68
CA ALA A 20 3.99 6.68 -41.32
C ALA A 20 2.82 7.35 -40.59
N CYS A 21 2.35 8.46 -41.18
CA CYS A 21 1.05 9.03 -40.88
C CYS A 21 -0.02 8.10 -41.48
N GLY A 22 -0.99 7.69 -40.65
CA GLY A 22 -2.15 6.92 -41.08
C GLY A 22 -3.38 7.35 -40.29
N ASN A 23 -4.04 8.41 -40.77
CA ASN A 23 -5.37 8.84 -40.35
C ASN A 23 -6.41 7.75 -40.62
N GLY A 24 -7.20 7.41 -39.61
CA GLY A 24 -8.36 6.52 -39.75
C GLY A 24 -9.32 6.66 -38.57
N ALA A 25 -9.78 7.90 -38.32
CA ALA A 25 -10.90 8.14 -37.44
C ALA A 25 -12.20 7.89 -38.21
N GLU A 26 -12.91 6.84 -37.85
CA GLU A 26 -14.35 6.70 -38.12
C GLU A 26 -15.04 6.28 -36.81
N PRO A 27 -15.59 7.21 -36.03
CA PRO A 27 -16.58 6.83 -35.04
C PRO A 27 -17.90 6.57 -35.77
N THR A 28 -18.29 5.30 -35.84
CA THR A 28 -19.65 4.94 -36.22
C THR A 28 -20.60 5.53 -35.18
N SER A 29 -21.48 6.41 -35.65
CA SER A 29 -22.51 7.08 -34.88
C SER A 29 -23.53 6.02 -34.44
N ALA A 30 -23.54 5.66 -33.16
CA ALA A 30 -24.64 4.93 -32.54
C ALA A 30 -25.66 5.95 -32.01
N ASP A 31 -26.87 5.84 -32.54
CA ASP A 31 -28.07 6.62 -32.26
C ASP A 31 -28.43 6.59 -30.75
N PRO A 32 -28.71 7.73 -30.08
CA PRO A 32 -29.22 7.72 -28.73
C PRO A 32 -30.70 7.32 -28.74
N SER A 33 -30.99 6.10 -28.27
CA SER A 33 -32.35 5.65 -27.94
C SER A 33 -32.96 6.58 -26.89
N SER A 34 -33.83 7.47 -27.36
CA SER A 34 -34.68 8.36 -26.59
C SER A 34 -35.74 7.54 -25.86
N ALA A 35 -35.55 7.33 -24.55
CA ALA A 35 -36.62 6.85 -23.67
C ALA A 35 -37.30 8.06 -23.01
N GLU A 36 -38.60 8.22 -23.28
CA GLU A 36 -39.48 9.21 -22.65
C GLU A 36 -39.56 9.03 -21.12
N PRO A 37 -39.71 10.13 -20.35
CA PRO A 37 -40.00 10.06 -18.93
C PRO A 37 -41.47 9.69 -18.71
N SER A 38 -41.71 8.55 -18.06
CA SER A 38 -43.02 8.23 -17.51
C SER A 38 -43.21 8.98 -16.18
N SER A 39 -44.05 10.03 -16.20
CA SER A 39 -44.62 10.62 -14.98
C SER A 39 -45.58 9.63 -14.33
N THR A 40 -45.35 9.31 -13.06
CA THR A 40 -46.34 8.68 -12.19
C THR A 40 -46.51 9.58 -10.96
N GLU A 41 -47.74 10.05 -10.78
CA GLU A 41 -48.20 10.86 -9.65
C GLU A 41 -48.03 10.12 -8.30
N PRO A 42 -47.92 10.88 -7.18
CA PRO A 42 -47.73 10.33 -5.85
C PRO A 42 -49.05 9.81 -5.26
N SER A 43 -49.04 8.56 -4.81
CA SER A 43 -50.10 8.03 -3.93
C SER A 43 -49.76 8.36 -2.48
N SER A 44 -50.54 9.26 -1.90
CA SER A 44 -50.54 9.59 -0.47
C SER A 44 -50.86 8.33 0.35
N THR A 45 -49.94 7.90 1.21
CA THR A 45 -50.21 6.90 2.24
C THR A 45 -49.96 7.52 3.60
N GLU A 46 -51.01 7.44 4.41
CA GLU A 46 -51.19 7.89 5.78
C GLU A 46 -50.07 7.40 6.73
N PRO A 47 -49.55 8.23 7.66
CA PRO A 47 -48.59 7.77 8.66
C PRO A 47 -49.32 7.00 9.77
N SER A 48 -49.20 5.67 9.75
CA SER A 48 -49.53 4.84 10.90
C SER A 48 -48.39 4.91 11.91
N SER A 49 -48.65 5.59 13.03
CA SER A 49 -47.79 5.67 14.19
C SER A 49 -47.54 4.27 14.75
N THR A 50 -46.34 3.74 14.53
CA THR A 50 -45.84 2.53 15.20
C THR A 50 -44.72 2.96 16.12
N GLU A 51 -44.93 2.74 17.42
CA GLU A 51 -43.98 3.04 18.50
C GLU A 51 -42.59 2.46 18.20
N PRO A 52 -41.50 3.22 18.40
CA PRO A 52 -40.16 2.65 18.35
C PRO A 52 -39.97 1.74 19.55
N SER A 53 -40.00 0.43 19.30
CA SER A 53 -39.44 -0.55 20.21
C SER A 53 -37.95 -0.24 20.35
N SER A 54 -37.56 0.12 21.57
CA SER A 54 -36.22 0.50 21.98
C SER A 54 -35.21 -0.59 21.61
N SER A 55 -34.59 -0.41 20.44
CA SER A 55 -33.39 -1.14 20.06
C SER A 55 -32.26 -0.48 20.85
N SER A 56 -31.69 -1.23 21.79
CA SER A 56 -30.55 -0.78 22.59
C SER A 56 -29.47 -0.20 21.68
N PRO A 57 -28.80 0.90 22.04
CA PRO A 57 -27.65 1.34 21.29
C PRO A 57 -26.61 0.22 21.34
N THR A 58 -26.26 -0.33 20.18
CA THR A 58 -24.97 -0.98 20.04
C THR A 58 -23.97 0.13 20.32
N THR A 59 -23.39 0.09 21.52
CA THR A 59 -22.19 0.84 21.86
C THR A 59 -21.22 0.68 20.69
N SER A 60 -21.06 1.76 19.92
CA SER A 60 -19.89 1.94 19.08
C SER A 60 -18.75 2.17 20.07
N SER A 61 -18.17 1.07 20.54
CA SER A 61 -16.86 1.10 21.17
C SER A 61 -15.91 1.40 20.03
N GLU A 62 -15.54 2.67 19.89
CA GLU A 62 -14.26 3.02 19.29
C GLU A 62 -13.21 2.17 20.03
N PRO A 63 -12.43 1.30 19.35
CA PRO A 63 -11.35 0.60 20.03
C PRO A 63 -10.30 1.66 20.37
N THR A 64 -10.40 2.23 21.58
CA THR A 64 -9.37 3.07 22.16
C THR A 64 -8.25 2.16 22.67
N GLY A 65 -7.50 1.55 21.75
CA GLY A 65 -6.41 0.65 22.10
C GLY A 65 -5.82 -0.02 20.87
N THR A 66 -4.50 -0.23 20.92
CA THR A 66 -3.79 -1.05 19.96
C THR A 66 -4.42 -2.44 19.90
N PRO A 67 -4.71 -3.00 18.71
CA PRO A 67 -5.26 -4.36 18.59
C PRO A 67 -4.39 -5.39 19.30
N ALA A 68 -4.98 -6.45 19.83
CA ALA A 68 -4.19 -7.60 20.30
C ALA A 68 -3.51 -8.30 19.12
N PHE A 69 -2.37 -8.97 19.37
CA PHE A 69 -1.79 -9.85 18.36
C PHE A 69 -2.75 -11.01 18.03
N PRO A 70 -2.88 -11.40 16.76
CA PRO A 70 -3.63 -12.57 16.38
C PRO A 70 -2.93 -13.85 16.83
N GLN A 71 -3.67 -14.96 16.81
CA GLN A 71 -3.09 -16.28 16.93
C GLN A 71 -2.60 -16.70 15.54
N GLY A 72 -1.31 -16.52 15.24
CA GLY A 72 -0.68 -16.93 13.98
C GLY A 72 -0.45 -15.79 12.97
N THR A 73 -0.20 -16.15 11.72
CA THR A 73 0.42 -15.30 10.68
C THR A 73 -0.49 -15.02 9.48
N ALA A 74 -1.81 -15.13 9.67
CA ALA A 74 -2.76 -14.91 8.58
C ALA A 74 -2.73 -13.46 8.07
N ASP A 75 -2.91 -13.30 6.75
CA ASP A 75 -2.98 -12.01 6.09
C ASP A 75 -3.98 -11.05 6.77
N GLN A 76 -3.61 -9.78 6.85
CA GLN A 76 -4.47 -8.73 7.37
C GLN A 76 -4.78 -7.71 6.29
N THR A 77 -6.06 -7.35 6.18
CA THR A 77 -6.53 -6.37 5.21
C THR A 77 -7.47 -5.36 5.84
N ALA A 78 -7.45 -4.13 5.32
CA ALA A 78 -8.47 -3.13 5.58
C ALA A 78 -8.54 -2.12 4.42
N GLU A 79 -9.73 -1.61 4.17
CA GLU A 79 -9.95 -0.58 3.15
C GLU A 79 -9.44 0.78 3.63
N ASN A 80 -8.91 1.58 2.70
CA ASN A 80 -8.58 2.96 2.99
C ASN A 80 -9.86 3.81 3.13
N SER A 81 -9.74 4.97 3.77
CA SER A 81 -10.88 5.89 3.91
C SER A 81 -10.44 7.35 3.86
N GLY A 82 -11.38 8.24 3.53
CA GLY A 82 -11.10 9.66 3.31
C GLY A 82 -10.50 9.94 1.93
N GLU A 83 -9.69 10.99 1.85
CA GLU A 83 -9.04 11.42 0.61
C GLU A 83 -7.95 10.43 0.18
N TRP A 84 -7.71 10.34 -1.12
CA TRP A 84 -6.67 9.51 -1.73
C TRP A 84 -5.44 10.36 -2.01
N ASP A 85 -4.91 10.97 -0.96
CA ASP A 85 -3.87 12.00 -1.02
C ASP A 85 -2.62 11.62 -0.20
N LEU A 86 -2.47 10.34 0.18
CA LEU A 86 -1.39 9.91 1.05
C LEU A 86 -0.07 9.79 0.28
N VAL A 87 0.91 10.60 0.67
CA VAL A 87 2.28 10.52 0.12
C VAL A 87 3.20 10.02 1.22
N LEU A 88 3.93 8.93 0.96
CA LEU A 88 4.89 8.38 1.91
C LEU A 88 5.98 9.42 2.18
N VAL A 89 6.25 9.71 3.45
CA VAL A 89 7.28 10.67 3.88
C VAL A 89 8.33 10.06 4.78
N ASP A 90 8.02 9.00 5.53
CA ASP A 90 8.97 8.34 6.41
C ASP A 90 8.66 6.84 6.54
N VAL A 91 9.71 6.04 6.71
CA VAL A 91 9.65 4.62 7.02
C VAL A 91 10.64 4.36 8.13
N ARG A 92 10.16 3.84 9.26
CA ARG A 92 10.98 3.61 10.44
C ARG A 92 10.64 2.29 11.11
N VAL A 93 11.66 1.68 11.70
CA VAL A 93 11.54 0.50 12.56
C VAL A 93 11.96 0.90 13.97
N GLY A 94 11.27 0.37 14.97
CA GLY A 94 11.66 0.54 16.36
C GLY A 94 11.33 -0.69 17.20
N GLU A 95 12.29 -1.09 18.02
CA GLU A 95 12.13 -2.16 19.00
C GLU A 95 11.21 -1.73 20.14
N HIS A 96 10.33 -2.64 20.56
CA HIS A 96 9.48 -2.51 21.73
C HIS A 96 9.58 -3.78 22.60
N GLU A 97 8.97 -3.75 23.80
CA GLU A 97 8.94 -4.94 24.65
C GLU A 97 8.04 -6.02 24.02
N GLY A 98 8.67 -7.05 23.44
CA GLY A 98 8.04 -8.24 22.87
C GLY A 98 7.50 -8.07 21.46
N TYR A 99 7.92 -7.02 20.73
CA TYR A 99 7.61 -6.84 19.32
C TYR A 99 8.50 -5.75 18.70
N ASP A 100 8.74 -5.87 17.41
CA ASP A 100 9.21 -4.79 16.57
C ASP A 100 8.06 -4.05 15.89
N ARG A 101 8.26 -2.75 15.63
CA ARG A 101 7.28 -1.91 14.96
C ARG A 101 7.86 -1.30 13.70
N VAL A 102 7.26 -1.63 12.56
CA VAL A 102 7.45 -0.92 11.29
C VAL A 102 6.35 0.15 11.16
N VAL A 103 6.73 1.39 10.88
CA VAL A 103 5.79 2.51 10.65
C VAL A 103 6.06 3.14 9.30
N LEU A 104 5.03 3.19 8.48
CA LEU A 104 4.97 4.03 7.28
C LEU A 104 4.19 5.28 7.64
N GLU A 105 4.83 6.44 7.57
CA GLU A 105 4.20 7.74 7.79
C GLU A 105 3.91 8.44 6.47
N PHE A 106 2.75 9.06 6.40
CA PHE A 106 2.27 9.73 5.22
C PHE A 106 1.94 11.19 5.52
N SER A 107 2.22 12.06 4.56
CA SER A 107 1.51 13.33 4.44
C SER A 107 0.10 13.09 3.88
N GLY A 108 -0.74 14.12 3.88
CA GLY A 108 -2.12 14.04 3.40
C GLY A 108 -3.13 13.95 4.53
N SER A 109 -4.37 13.65 4.18
CA SER A 109 -5.52 13.69 5.08
C SER A 109 -6.34 12.40 5.12
N GLY A 110 -6.09 11.48 4.19
CA GLY A 110 -6.64 10.14 4.20
C GLY A 110 -6.25 9.29 5.41
N THR A 111 -6.88 8.13 5.53
CA THR A 111 -6.46 7.03 6.41
C THR A 111 -6.03 5.86 5.53
N PRO A 112 -4.80 5.33 5.70
CA PRO A 112 -4.32 4.25 4.86
C PRO A 112 -5.14 2.98 5.09
N GLY A 113 -5.47 2.29 4.00
CA GLY A 113 -5.86 0.88 4.05
C GLY A 113 -4.61 0.03 3.90
N TRP A 114 -4.76 -1.29 4.00
CA TRP A 114 -3.64 -2.19 3.88
C TRP A 114 -4.00 -3.58 3.36
N ALA A 115 -2.99 -4.25 2.80
CA ALA A 115 -2.92 -5.68 2.65
C ALA A 115 -1.51 -6.11 3.07
N VAL A 116 -1.41 -6.90 4.13
CA VAL A 116 -0.14 -7.33 4.71
C VAL A 116 -0.16 -8.84 4.89
N GLY A 117 0.88 -9.51 4.40
CA GLY A 117 0.97 -10.96 4.46
C GLY A 117 2.38 -11.46 4.14
N TYR A 118 2.64 -12.72 4.49
CA TYR A 118 3.91 -13.37 4.20
C TYR A 118 3.93 -13.88 2.76
N VAL A 119 5.07 -13.74 2.08
CA VAL A 119 5.29 -14.18 0.69
C VAL A 119 6.54 -15.04 0.58
N ASP A 120 6.58 -15.90 -0.44
CA ASP A 120 7.72 -16.78 -0.68
C ASP A 120 8.95 -16.04 -1.24
N GLU A 121 8.72 -14.95 -1.99
CA GLU A 121 9.77 -14.18 -2.66
C GLU A 121 9.48 -12.68 -2.56
N ALA A 122 10.50 -11.89 -2.21
CA ALA A 122 10.42 -10.43 -2.21
C ALA A 122 10.52 -9.92 -3.65
N VAL A 123 9.43 -9.43 -4.22
CA VAL A 123 9.37 -8.94 -5.61
C VAL A 123 8.76 -7.55 -5.65
N LEU A 124 9.41 -6.63 -6.37
CA LEU A 124 8.95 -5.26 -6.54
C LEU A 124 7.78 -5.17 -7.52
N ASP A 125 6.74 -4.47 -7.09
CA ASP A 125 5.61 -4.15 -7.94
C ASP A 125 5.99 -3.24 -9.12
N GLY A 126 5.25 -3.39 -10.22
CA GLY A 126 5.47 -2.69 -11.48
C GLY A 126 6.69 -3.16 -12.29
N SER A 127 7.83 -3.46 -11.63
CA SER A 127 9.06 -3.91 -12.29
C SER A 127 9.21 -5.43 -12.38
N GLY A 128 8.71 -6.17 -11.37
CA GLY A 128 8.93 -7.61 -11.21
C GLY A 128 10.37 -7.98 -10.82
N GLU A 129 11.19 -7.02 -10.38
CA GLU A 129 12.56 -7.27 -9.91
C GLU A 129 12.54 -7.94 -8.52
N GLY A 130 13.31 -9.01 -8.37
CA GLY A 130 13.49 -9.67 -7.07
C GLY A 130 14.43 -8.88 -6.17
N VAL A 131 14.08 -8.79 -4.88
CA VAL A 131 14.85 -8.13 -3.83
C VAL A 131 15.48 -9.20 -2.94
N THR A 132 16.74 -9.00 -2.54
CA THR A 132 17.37 -9.80 -1.48
C THR A 132 17.25 -9.03 -0.18
N LEU A 133 16.63 -9.65 0.83
CA LEU A 133 16.51 -9.14 2.19
C LEU A 133 17.29 -10.05 3.13
N ASP A 134 17.84 -9.49 4.20
CA ASP A 134 18.27 -10.30 5.35
C ASP A 134 17.04 -10.85 6.11
N GLY A 135 17.20 -11.97 6.81
CA GLY A 135 16.11 -12.73 7.45
C GLY A 135 15.70 -14.01 6.71
N SER A 136 14.86 -14.81 7.35
CA SER A 136 14.38 -16.12 6.87
C SER A 136 12.96 -16.11 6.31
N ALA A 137 12.16 -15.08 6.62
CA ALA A 137 10.81 -14.88 6.07
C ALA A 137 10.63 -13.46 5.51
N VAL A 138 9.70 -13.31 4.55
CA VAL A 138 9.39 -12.01 3.91
C VAL A 138 7.95 -11.61 4.20
N LEU A 139 7.78 -10.47 4.85
CA LEU A 139 6.49 -9.82 5.05
C LEU A 139 6.33 -8.71 4.00
N ASP A 140 5.31 -8.82 3.14
CA ASP A 140 4.98 -7.81 2.13
C ASP A 140 3.87 -6.89 2.65
N ILE A 141 4.14 -5.59 2.69
CA ILE A 141 3.25 -4.55 3.21
C ILE A 141 2.80 -3.67 2.04
N TYR A 142 1.50 -3.74 1.73
CA TYR A 142 0.84 -2.75 0.89
C TYR A 142 0.04 -1.76 1.74
N ALA A 143 0.32 -0.47 1.58
CA ALA A 143 -0.53 0.62 2.05
C ALA A 143 -1.36 1.19 0.88
N SER A 144 -2.68 1.25 1.02
CA SER A 144 -3.58 1.76 -0.01
C SER A 144 -4.08 3.18 0.29
N GLY A 145 -4.58 3.86 -0.74
CA GLY A 145 -4.98 5.28 -0.68
C GLY A 145 -3.81 6.24 -0.89
N THR A 146 -2.72 5.74 -1.48
CA THR A 146 -1.47 6.48 -1.66
C THR A 146 -1.36 7.10 -3.05
N THR A 147 -0.54 8.12 -3.20
CA THR A 147 -0.31 8.83 -4.46
C THR A 147 1.13 9.31 -4.56
N TYR A 148 1.55 9.70 -5.76
CA TYR A 148 2.86 10.34 -5.95
C TYR A 148 2.84 11.77 -5.38
N PRO A 149 3.99 12.25 -4.87
CA PRO A 149 4.14 13.64 -4.47
C PRO A 149 3.86 14.59 -5.65
N ALA A 150 3.36 15.77 -5.33
CA ALA A 150 3.44 16.91 -6.27
C ALA A 150 4.90 17.28 -6.52
N ASP A 151 5.19 18.00 -7.62
CA ASP A 151 6.57 18.34 -8.03
C ASP A 151 7.43 19.00 -6.93
N ASP A 152 6.80 19.70 -5.99
CA ASP A 152 7.40 20.38 -4.84
C ASP A 152 6.90 19.85 -3.48
N GLY A 153 6.19 18.73 -3.47
CA GLY A 153 5.68 18.08 -2.27
C GLY A 153 6.77 17.34 -1.49
N GLU A 154 6.62 17.27 -0.17
CA GLU A 154 7.45 16.38 0.65
C GLU A 154 7.19 14.92 0.25
N SER A 155 8.26 14.14 0.18
CA SER A 155 8.23 12.72 -0.15
C SER A 155 9.36 12.01 0.58
N TYR A 156 9.21 10.71 0.77
CA TYR A 156 10.24 9.85 1.33
C TYR A 156 11.58 10.05 0.62
N ASP A 157 12.60 10.46 1.37
CA ASP A 157 13.96 10.71 0.90
C ASP A 157 14.99 9.76 1.56
N GLY A 158 14.51 8.79 2.34
CA GLY A 158 15.33 7.79 3.01
C GLY A 158 15.93 6.75 2.05
N PRO A 159 16.77 5.84 2.59
CA PRO A 159 17.39 4.79 1.80
C PRO A 159 16.33 3.82 1.25
N ARG A 160 16.53 3.31 0.02
CA ARG A 160 15.65 2.28 -0.54
C ARG A 160 15.65 0.97 0.25
N GLN A 161 16.76 0.66 0.91
CA GLN A 161 16.90 -0.54 1.72
C GLN A 161 17.79 -0.25 2.93
N PHE A 162 17.42 -0.75 4.10
CA PHE A 162 18.17 -0.56 5.34
C PHE A 162 17.85 -1.64 6.38
N ALA A 163 18.88 -2.03 7.14
CA ALA A 163 18.75 -2.84 8.34
C ALA A 163 18.54 -1.94 9.57
N PRO A 164 17.57 -2.22 10.45
CA PRO A 164 17.25 -1.36 11.60
C PRO A 164 18.22 -1.51 12.77
N GLY A 165 18.94 -2.63 12.87
CA GLY A 165 19.89 -2.92 13.95
C GLY A 165 19.96 -4.41 14.24
N ASP A 166 20.84 -4.83 15.15
CA ASP A 166 20.92 -6.22 15.60
C ASP A 166 19.93 -6.46 16.76
N GLY A 167 19.19 -7.58 16.75
CA GLY A 167 18.51 -8.12 17.94
C GLY A 167 17.00 -7.88 18.04
N GLY A 168 16.38 -7.39 16.97
CA GLY A 168 14.92 -7.38 16.78
C GLY A 168 14.47 -8.49 15.83
N GLU A 169 13.16 -8.70 15.73
CA GLU A 169 12.53 -9.62 14.78
C GLU A 169 12.62 -9.13 13.32
N VAL A 170 12.77 -7.81 13.10
CA VAL A 170 12.92 -7.19 11.78
C VAL A 170 14.39 -6.99 11.44
N GLU A 171 14.87 -7.72 10.43
CA GLU A 171 16.28 -7.72 10.01
C GLU A 171 16.57 -6.73 8.87
N ASP A 172 15.61 -6.54 7.95
CA ASP A 172 15.81 -5.67 6.78
C ASP A 172 14.50 -5.08 6.28
N VAL A 173 14.57 -3.90 5.67
CA VAL A 173 13.41 -3.20 5.09
C VAL A 173 13.78 -2.66 3.74
N HIS A 174 12.99 -2.97 2.72
CA HIS A 174 13.08 -2.40 1.38
C HIS A 174 11.82 -1.61 1.02
N VAL A 175 11.98 -0.33 0.71
CA VAL A 175 10.90 0.57 0.29
C VAL A 175 10.73 0.49 -1.23
N GLY A 176 9.74 -0.28 -1.67
CA GLY A 176 9.40 -0.46 -3.10
C GLY A 176 8.79 0.80 -3.74
N GLY A 177 8.18 1.65 -2.91
CA GLY A 177 7.59 2.92 -3.33
C GLY A 177 6.13 2.77 -3.78
N THR A 178 5.61 3.83 -4.39
CA THR A 178 4.20 3.91 -4.78
C THR A 178 3.98 3.50 -6.23
N PHE A 179 2.97 2.66 -6.49
CA PHE A 179 2.49 2.26 -7.81
C PHE A 179 0.98 2.01 -7.77
N GLU A 180 0.23 2.50 -8.77
CA GLU A 180 -1.23 2.28 -8.92
C GLU A 180 -2.11 2.55 -7.68
N GLY A 181 -1.69 3.45 -6.80
CA GLY A 181 -2.43 3.80 -5.57
C GLY A 181 -1.98 3.06 -4.31
N TYR A 182 -0.99 2.19 -4.43
CA TYR A 182 -0.43 1.39 -3.35
C TYR A 182 1.04 1.74 -3.12
N THR A 183 1.45 1.78 -1.86
CA THR A 183 2.85 1.87 -1.47
C THR A 183 3.30 0.53 -0.93
N GLN A 184 4.33 -0.06 -1.55
CA GLN A 184 4.90 -1.34 -1.14
C GLN A 184 6.12 -1.14 -0.25
N VAL A 185 6.19 -1.91 0.83
CA VAL A 185 7.37 -2.08 1.67
C VAL A 185 7.55 -3.58 1.94
N LEU A 186 8.73 -4.11 1.63
CA LEU A 186 9.09 -5.50 1.88
C LEU A 186 9.97 -5.56 3.13
N VAL A 187 9.69 -6.50 4.02
CA VAL A 187 10.37 -6.61 5.31
C VAL A 187 10.91 -8.02 5.49
N GLY A 188 12.19 -8.12 5.81
CA GLY A 188 12.87 -9.35 6.20
C GLY A 188 12.71 -9.62 7.69
N ILE A 189 12.26 -10.82 8.02
CA ILE A 189 11.98 -11.30 9.38
C ILE A 189 13.01 -12.36 9.76
N ASP A 190 13.60 -12.29 10.96
CA ASP A 190 14.78 -13.09 11.35
C ASP A 190 14.57 -14.60 11.15
N ASP A 191 13.50 -15.14 11.75
CA ASP A 191 13.20 -16.57 11.81
C ASP A 191 11.93 -16.95 10.99
N ASP A 192 11.18 -17.95 11.45
CA ASP A 192 9.91 -18.37 10.85
C ASP A 192 8.88 -17.22 10.90
N PRO A 193 7.85 -17.22 10.02
CA PRO A 193 6.79 -16.21 10.07
C PRO A 193 6.22 -16.00 11.49
N ALA A 194 6.40 -14.79 12.02
CA ALA A 194 5.90 -14.37 13.32
C ALA A 194 4.49 -13.74 13.24
N PRO A 195 3.64 -13.88 14.26
CA PRO A 195 2.38 -13.17 14.34
C PRO A 195 2.55 -11.66 14.24
N PHE A 196 1.71 -11.00 13.45
CA PHE A 196 1.75 -9.54 13.29
C PHE A 196 0.38 -8.92 13.47
N ARG A 197 0.34 -7.62 13.78
CA ARG A 197 -0.89 -6.82 13.78
C ARG A 197 -0.69 -5.53 13.01
N VAL A 198 -1.74 -5.12 12.31
CA VAL A 198 -1.73 -3.92 11.48
C VAL A 198 -2.84 -2.98 11.92
N PHE A 199 -2.53 -1.69 12.03
CA PHE A 199 -3.51 -0.67 12.34
C PHE A 199 -3.06 0.70 11.85
N ALA A 200 -4.01 1.59 11.63
CA ALA A 200 -3.74 2.97 11.25
C ALA A 200 -3.75 3.90 12.47
N LEU A 201 -2.89 4.92 12.44
CA LEU A 201 -2.95 6.07 13.36
C LEU A 201 -3.20 7.35 12.57
N THR A 202 -3.78 8.34 13.22
CA THR A 202 -4.02 9.67 12.65
C THR A 202 -3.15 10.73 13.33
N GLY A 203 -2.99 11.88 12.67
CA GLY A 203 -2.28 13.06 13.19
C GLY A 203 -0.79 12.85 13.51
N PRO A 204 0.09 12.52 12.53
CA PRO A 204 -0.13 12.34 11.09
C PRO A 204 -0.64 10.92 10.72
N PRO A 205 -1.20 10.73 9.49
CA PRO A 205 -1.59 9.41 8.98
C PRO A 205 -0.40 8.45 8.98
N ARG A 206 -0.57 7.28 9.60
CA ARG A 206 0.45 6.24 9.67
C ARG A 206 -0.18 4.88 9.50
N LEU A 207 0.49 3.99 8.76
CA LEU A 207 0.26 2.56 8.84
C LEU A 207 1.30 1.97 9.79
N VAL A 208 0.84 1.23 10.78
CA VAL A 208 1.69 0.59 11.79
C VAL A 208 1.55 -0.91 11.66
N VAL A 209 2.69 -1.59 11.53
CA VAL A 209 2.80 -3.05 11.53
C VAL A 209 3.69 -3.43 12.71
N ASP A 210 3.11 -4.10 13.70
CA ASP A 210 3.88 -4.69 14.78
C ASP A 210 4.09 -6.18 14.50
N VAL A 211 5.32 -6.65 14.60
CA VAL A 211 5.73 -8.06 14.44
C VAL A 211 6.17 -8.57 15.80
N LEU A 212 5.53 -9.65 16.27
CA LEU A 212 5.81 -10.21 17.59
C LEU A 212 7.20 -10.84 17.63
N ASP A 213 7.97 -10.57 18.69
CA ASP A 213 9.25 -11.27 18.93
C ASP A 213 8.97 -12.71 19.41
N ASP A 214 9.91 -13.62 19.17
CA ASP A 214 9.87 -15.03 19.63
C ASP A 214 10.20 -15.25 21.13
#